data_AF-A0A392NS17-F1
#
_entry.id   AF-A0A392NS17-F1
#
_cell.length_a   1.000
_cell.length_b   1.000
_cell.length_c   1.000
_cell.angle_alpha   90.00
_cell.angle_beta   90.00
_cell.angle_gamma   90.00
#
_symmetry.space_group_name_H-M   'P 1'
#
loop_
_entity.id
_entity.type
_entity.pdbx_description
1 polymer ?
#
loop_
_entity_poly.entity_id
_entity_poly.type
_entity_poly.pdbx_seq_one_letter_code
_entity_poly.pdbx_strand_id
1 'polypeptide(L)'
;MLNGSNLSDAVQNILVKIGCNILKSSYVVEHPDLFNYVCDGSAAGVLQSIFNIFSSADIMQVSFDSLIAEERNELRKFLLDPKWYVGHSMDALSLRFCKKLPIYQVYGKESSHDSQFSDLENPRKYLPPLDVPEFILEDIEFIVRSSNTEEEDILSRYYGVERMGKAEFYKEHVFHRVGELQAE
;
A
#
# COMPACT_ATOMS: atom_id res chain seq x y z
N MET A 1 -20.75 1.88 3.27
CA MET A 1 -21.09 1.27 1.96
C MET A 1 -20.41 2.10 0.89
N LEU A 2 -19.94 1.50 -0.21
CA LEU A 2 -19.10 2.19 -1.21
C LEU A 2 -19.82 2.27 -2.56
N ASN A 3 -19.76 3.43 -3.22
CA ASN A 3 -20.23 3.55 -4.60
C ASN A 3 -19.17 3.02 -5.58
N GLY A 4 -19.42 1.85 -6.16
CA GLY A 4 -18.50 1.18 -7.08
C GLY A 4 -18.49 1.72 -8.52
N SER A 5 -19.40 2.62 -8.90
CA SER A 5 -19.59 3.05 -10.29
C SER A 5 -18.34 3.62 -10.99
N ASN A 6 -17.41 4.20 -10.21
CA ASN A 6 -16.16 4.78 -10.73
C ASN A 6 -14.92 3.91 -10.44
N LEU A 7 -15.10 2.69 -9.94
CA LEU A 7 -14.03 1.75 -9.62
C LEU A 7 -13.93 0.68 -10.69
N SER A 8 -12.71 0.25 -11.02
CA SER A 8 -12.52 -0.90 -11.89
C SER A 8 -13.07 -2.17 -11.24
N ASP A 9 -13.52 -3.13 -12.05
CA ASP A 9 -14.02 -4.41 -11.55
C ASP A 9 -12.97 -5.14 -10.68
N ALA A 10 -11.69 -4.99 -11.01
CA ALA A 10 -10.59 -5.53 -10.21
C ALA A 10 -10.58 -4.96 -8.78
N VAL A 11 -10.62 -3.62 -8.63
CA VAL A 11 -10.65 -2.97 -7.32
C VAL A 11 -11.94 -3.32 -6.57
N GLN A 12 -13.08 -3.38 -7.25
CA GLN A 12 -14.34 -3.79 -6.63
C GLN A 12 -14.27 -5.22 -6.07
N ASN A 13 -13.75 -6.17 -6.84
CA ASN A 13 -13.58 -7.56 -6.41
C ASN A 13 -12.66 -7.67 -5.18
N ILE A 14 -11.55 -6.92 -5.19
CA ILE A 14 -10.62 -6.85 -4.04
C ILE A 14 -11.35 -6.33 -2.80
N LEU A 15 -12.10 -5.23 -2.94
CA LEU A 15 -12.81 -4.63 -1.82
C LEU A 15 -13.89 -5.56 -1.25
N VAL A 16 -14.63 -6.27 -2.09
CA VAL A 16 -15.59 -7.30 -1.64
C VAL A 16 -14.87 -8.41 -0.87
N LYS A 17 -13.71 -8.86 -1.35
CA LYS A 17 -12.91 -9.90 -0.70
C LYS A 17 -12.37 -9.47 0.67
N ILE A 18 -12.00 -8.20 0.82
CA ILE A 18 -11.64 -7.56 2.11
C ILE A 18 -12.86 -7.45 3.04
N GLY A 19 -14.09 -7.50 2.51
CA GLY A 19 -15.34 -7.42 3.26
C GLY A 19 -16.12 -6.13 3.08
N CYS A 20 -15.74 -5.28 2.12
CA CYS A 20 -16.44 -4.03 1.82
C CYS A 20 -17.78 -4.29 1.13
N ASN A 21 -18.82 -3.58 1.58
CA ASN A 21 -20.12 -3.58 0.93
C ASN A 21 -20.14 -2.55 -0.21
N ILE A 22 -20.22 -3.04 -1.45
CA ILE A 22 -20.34 -2.21 -2.65
C ILE A 22 -21.82 -2.06 -3.02
N LEU A 23 -22.25 -0.82 -3.22
CA LEU A 23 -23.58 -0.49 -3.73
C LEU A 23 -23.65 -0.92 -5.20
N LYS A 24 -24.51 -1.89 -5.51
CA LYS A 24 -24.80 -2.27 -6.89
C LYS A 24 -25.53 -1.12 -7.60
N SER A 25 -24.99 -0.69 -8.74
CA SER A 25 -25.57 0.35 -9.59
C SER A 25 -26.98 0.04 -10.11
N SER A 26 -27.37 -1.25 -10.08
CA SER A 26 -28.73 -1.70 -10.42
C SER A 26 -29.80 -1.22 -9.44
N TYR A 27 -29.42 -0.83 -8.22
CA TYR A 27 -30.34 -0.21 -7.27
C TYR A 27 -30.26 1.30 -7.45
N VAL A 28 -31.24 1.86 -8.18
CA VAL A 28 -31.46 3.30 -8.23
C VAL A 28 -32.05 3.72 -6.88
N VAL A 29 -31.18 3.88 -5.87
CA VAL A 29 -31.56 4.43 -4.58
C VAL A 29 -31.32 5.94 -4.65
N GLU A 30 -32.31 6.67 -5.13
CA GLU A 30 -32.30 8.14 -5.03
C GLU A 30 -32.87 8.53 -3.67
N HIS A 31 -32.00 8.65 -2.68
CA HIS A 31 -32.37 9.21 -1.38
C HIS A 31 -31.49 10.44 -1.09
N PRO A 32 -32.07 11.60 -0.73
CA PRO A 32 -31.33 12.83 -0.46
C PRO A 32 -30.20 12.65 0.55
N ASP A 33 -30.39 11.80 1.57
CA ASP A 33 -29.38 11.56 2.60
C ASP A 33 -28.40 10.42 2.30
N LEU A 34 -28.51 9.74 1.15
CA LEU A 34 -27.69 8.56 0.85
C LEU A 34 -26.19 8.88 0.85
N PHE A 35 -25.81 10.09 0.46
CA PHE A 35 -24.41 10.54 0.45
C PHE A 35 -23.77 10.54 1.85
N ASN A 36 -24.58 10.61 2.92
CA ASN A 36 -24.07 10.54 4.31
C ASN A 36 -23.67 9.12 4.73
N TYR A 37 -24.13 8.10 4.01
CA TYR A 37 -23.95 6.69 4.37
C TYR A 37 -23.14 5.90 3.32
N VAL A 38 -22.86 6.52 2.18
CA VAL A 38 -22.15 5.92 1.06
C VAL A 38 -20.87 6.71 0.78
N CYS A 39 -19.73 6.05 0.94
CA CYS A 39 -18.45 6.58 0.51
C CYS A 39 -18.40 6.61 -1.02
N ASP A 40 -17.80 7.66 -1.58
CA ASP A 40 -17.56 7.74 -3.01
C ASP A 40 -16.43 6.79 -3.45
N GLY A 41 -16.28 6.61 -4.76
CA GLY A 41 -15.21 5.79 -5.34
C GLY A 41 -13.83 6.47 -5.36
N SER A 42 -13.61 7.50 -4.54
CA SER A 42 -12.29 8.14 -4.41
C SER A 42 -11.34 7.29 -3.57
N ALA A 43 -10.03 7.57 -3.60
CA ALA A 43 -9.08 6.91 -2.69
C ALA A 43 -9.46 7.10 -1.21
N ALA A 44 -9.87 8.30 -0.80
CA ALA A 44 -10.32 8.60 0.56
C ALA A 44 -11.59 7.79 0.93
N GLY A 45 -12.57 7.73 0.03
CA GLY A 45 -13.80 6.96 0.24
C GLY A 45 -13.57 5.46 0.33
N VAL A 46 -12.66 4.92 -0.49
CA VAL A 46 -12.20 3.53 -0.43
C VAL A 46 -11.51 3.24 0.90
N LEU A 47 -10.55 4.08 1.31
CA LEU A 47 -9.85 3.93 2.58
C LEU A 47 -10.81 3.97 3.77
N GLN A 48 -11.73 4.93 3.80
CA GLN A 48 -12.74 5.02 4.84
C GLN A 48 -13.61 3.75 4.87
N SER A 49 -13.99 3.21 3.71
CA SER A 49 -14.79 1.99 3.63
C SER A 49 -14.06 0.77 4.16
N ILE A 50 -12.77 0.62 3.84
CA ILE A 50 -11.90 -0.45 4.35
C ILE A 50 -11.80 -0.33 5.88
N PHE A 51 -11.44 0.84 6.41
CA PHE A 51 -11.22 1.02 7.85
C PHE A 51 -12.49 0.99 8.69
N ASN A 52 -13.66 1.25 8.10
CA ASN A 52 -14.95 1.10 8.79
C ASN A 52 -15.29 -0.36 9.12
N ILE A 53 -14.65 -1.34 8.48
CA ILE A 53 -14.91 -2.78 8.70
C ILE A 53 -14.06 -3.32 9.84
N PHE A 54 -12.85 -2.79 10.00
CA PHE A 54 -11.86 -3.34 10.90
C PHE A 54 -11.88 -2.64 12.26
N SER A 55 -12.13 -3.42 13.31
CA SER A 55 -12.06 -2.97 14.70
C SER A 55 -10.64 -3.04 15.28
N SER A 56 -9.72 -3.77 14.64
CA SER A 56 -8.32 -3.92 15.04
C SER A 56 -7.40 -4.22 13.86
N ALA A 57 -6.09 -4.02 14.04
CA ALA A 57 -5.08 -4.30 13.02
C ALA A 57 -4.96 -5.80 12.70
N ASP A 58 -5.13 -6.69 13.69
CA ASP A 58 -5.02 -8.14 13.50
C ASP A 58 -6.09 -8.67 12.54
N ILE A 59 -7.33 -8.18 12.68
CA ILE A 59 -8.43 -8.58 11.78
C ILE A 59 -8.16 -8.06 10.37
N MET A 60 -7.63 -6.85 10.23
CA MET A 60 -7.22 -6.31 8.94
C MET A 60 -6.15 -7.20 8.31
N GLN A 61 -5.11 -7.57 9.05
CA GLN A 61 -4.03 -8.42 8.55
C GLN A 61 -4.59 -9.74 8.00
N VAL A 62 -5.44 -10.44 8.75
CA VAL A 62 -6.07 -11.70 8.31
C VAL A 62 -6.89 -11.52 7.03
N SER A 63 -7.67 -10.44 6.91
CA SER A 63 -8.42 -10.16 5.68
C SER A 63 -7.50 -9.92 4.49
N PHE A 64 -6.41 -9.18 4.68
CA PHE A 64 -5.44 -8.92 3.62
C PHE A 64 -4.62 -10.16 3.26
N ASP A 65 -4.36 -11.07 4.20
CA ASP A 65 -3.67 -12.37 3.97
C ASP A 65 -4.45 -13.31 3.05
N SER A 66 -5.76 -13.07 2.87
CA SER A 66 -6.53 -13.78 1.84
C SER A 66 -6.26 -13.28 0.42
N LEU A 67 -5.65 -12.09 0.26
CA LEU A 67 -5.37 -11.50 -1.05
C LEU A 67 -4.06 -12.04 -1.63
N ILE A 68 -4.06 -12.31 -2.93
CA ILE A 68 -2.83 -12.64 -3.67
C ILE A 68 -2.00 -11.37 -3.94
N ALA A 69 -0.73 -11.56 -4.34
CA ALA A 69 0.19 -10.45 -4.57
C ALA A 69 -0.33 -9.45 -5.62
N GLU A 70 -0.92 -9.94 -6.70
CA GLU A 70 -1.50 -9.11 -7.77
C GLU A 70 -2.65 -8.25 -7.25
N GLU A 71 -3.51 -8.80 -6.40
CA GLU A 71 -4.63 -8.07 -5.79
C GLU A 71 -4.14 -6.94 -4.88
N ARG A 72 -3.12 -7.21 -4.05
CA ARG A 72 -2.49 -6.18 -3.19
C ARG A 72 -1.84 -5.09 -4.04
N ASN A 73 -1.14 -5.48 -5.11
CA ASN A 73 -0.49 -4.56 -6.03
C ASN A 73 -1.50 -3.68 -6.78
N GLU A 74 -2.63 -4.23 -7.22
CA GLU A 74 -3.70 -3.45 -7.86
C GLU A 74 -4.34 -2.45 -6.91
N LEU A 75 -4.60 -2.84 -5.66
CA LEU A 75 -5.11 -1.91 -4.65
C LEU A 75 -4.09 -0.79 -4.35
N ARG A 76 -2.81 -1.14 -4.22
CA ARG A 76 -1.73 -0.16 -4.04
C ARG A 76 -1.64 0.82 -5.20
N LYS A 77 -1.63 0.35 -6.44
CA LYS A 77 -1.61 1.21 -7.65
C LYS A 77 -2.81 2.16 -7.67
N PHE A 78 -4.00 1.68 -7.31
CA PHE A 78 -5.18 2.51 -7.23
C PHE A 78 -5.03 3.62 -6.19
N LEU A 79 -4.54 3.31 -4.99
CA LEU A 79 -4.39 4.27 -3.89
C LEU A 79 -3.24 5.25 -4.08
N LEU A 80 -2.21 4.86 -4.83
CA LEU A 80 -1.05 5.69 -5.16
C LEU A 80 -1.15 6.31 -6.56
N ASP A 81 -2.34 6.32 -7.16
CA ASP A 81 -2.57 7.04 -8.42
C ASP A 81 -2.42 8.56 -8.20
N PRO A 82 -1.56 9.27 -8.96
CA PRO A 82 -1.32 10.70 -8.79
C PRO A 82 -2.57 11.56 -8.78
N LYS A 83 -3.65 11.15 -9.48
CA LYS A 83 -4.90 11.91 -9.56
C LYS A 83 -5.53 12.18 -8.20
N TRP A 84 -5.25 11.36 -7.18
CA TRP A 84 -5.78 11.54 -5.83
C TRP A 84 -5.02 12.56 -4.98
N TYR A 85 -3.82 12.92 -5.40
CA TYR A 85 -2.94 13.83 -4.65
C TYR A 85 -2.95 15.25 -5.22
N VAL A 86 -3.45 15.42 -6.45
CA VAL A 86 -3.69 16.75 -7.03
C VAL A 86 -4.79 17.46 -6.25
N GLY A 87 -4.58 18.74 -5.93
CA GLY A 87 -5.61 19.56 -5.29
C GLY A 87 -5.92 19.22 -3.83
N HIS A 88 -5.06 18.45 -3.14
CA HIS A 88 -5.23 18.02 -1.75
C HIS A 88 -6.50 17.18 -1.52
N SER A 89 -6.92 16.37 -2.50
CA SER A 89 -8.07 15.47 -2.35
C SER A 89 -7.83 14.35 -1.31
N MET A 90 -6.57 13.98 -1.05
CA MET A 90 -6.17 13.12 0.06
C MET A 90 -5.88 13.95 1.32
N ASP A 91 -6.72 13.80 2.33
CA ASP A 91 -6.55 14.47 3.62
C ASP A 91 -5.61 13.70 4.57
N ALA A 92 -5.24 14.33 5.69
CA ALA A 92 -4.29 13.74 6.64
C ALA A 92 -4.78 12.41 7.24
N LEU A 93 -6.09 12.25 7.42
CA LEU A 93 -6.68 11.01 7.92
C LEU A 93 -6.53 9.88 6.89
N SER A 94 -6.86 10.16 5.63
CA SER A 94 -6.73 9.21 4.52
C SER A 94 -5.29 8.80 4.30
N LEU A 95 -4.34 9.74 4.35
CA LEU A 95 -2.91 9.43 4.29
C LEU A 95 -2.52 8.46 5.41
N ARG A 96 -2.96 8.71 6.65
CA ARG A 96 -2.68 7.82 7.79
C ARG A 96 -3.30 6.42 7.61
N PHE A 97 -4.52 6.33 7.09
CA PHE A 97 -5.13 5.04 6.76
C PHE A 97 -4.35 4.30 5.69
N CYS A 98 -3.93 4.98 4.63
CA CYS A 98 -3.15 4.38 3.57
C CYS A 98 -1.80 3.86 4.06
N LYS A 99 -1.12 4.56 5.01
CA LYS A 99 0.12 4.06 5.63
C LYS A 99 -0.04 2.73 6.36
N LYS A 100 -1.22 2.47 6.92
CA LYS A 100 -1.48 1.28 7.75
C LYS A 100 -1.87 0.04 6.97
N LEU A 101 -2.08 0.16 5.66
CA LEU A 101 -2.49 -0.97 4.84
C LEU A 101 -1.30 -1.88 4.53
N PRO A 102 -1.43 -3.21 4.69
CA PRO A 102 -0.38 -4.18 4.36
C PRO A 102 -0.36 -4.48 2.85
N ILE A 103 -0.18 -3.45 2.03
CA ILE A 103 -0.21 -3.50 0.56
C ILE A 103 1.11 -3.10 -0.09
N TYR A 104 2.11 -2.73 0.71
CA TYR A 104 3.41 -2.29 0.20
C TYR A 104 4.35 -3.48 0.17
N GLN A 105 4.80 -3.82 -1.03
CA GLN A 105 5.74 -4.91 -1.22
C GLN A 105 7.10 -4.53 -0.64
N VAL A 106 7.71 -5.42 0.14
CA VAL A 106 9.01 -5.21 0.77
C VAL A 106 9.99 -6.32 0.39
N TYR A 107 11.29 -5.99 0.38
CA TYR A 107 12.34 -7.01 0.34
C TYR A 107 12.31 -7.78 1.68
N GLY A 108 12.19 -9.10 1.60
CA GLY A 108 12.00 -9.97 2.76
C GLY A 108 13.20 -10.86 3.08
N LYS A 109 13.10 -11.65 4.14
CA LYS A 109 14.03 -12.76 4.43
C LYS A 109 13.66 -14.00 3.59
N GLU A 110 14.63 -14.65 2.97
CA GLU A 110 14.42 -15.82 2.10
C GLU A 110 13.63 -16.97 2.77
N SER A 111 12.61 -17.50 2.06
CA SER A 111 12.29 -18.95 1.95
C SER A 111 10.91 -19.26 1.34
N SER A 112 10.05 -18.27 1.10
CA SER A 112 8.84 -18.45 0.28
C SER A 112 8.98 -17.61 -0.99
N HIS A 113 8.72 -18.22 -2.15
CA HIS A 113 8.60 -17.53 -3.45
C HIS A 113 7.46 -16.48 -3.50
N ASP A 114 6.85 -16.16 -2.35
CA ASP A 114 5.74 -15.24 -2.20
C ASP A 114 6.25 -13.85 -1.83
N SER A 115 5.72 -12.84 -2.51
CA SER A 115 6.01 -11.44 -2.23
C SER A 115 5.59 -11.07 -0.81
N GLN A 116 6.52 -10.56 0.00
CA GLN A 116 6.21 -10.04 1.33
C GLN A 116 5.56 -8.65 1.22
N PHE A 117 4.49 -8.42 1.97
CA PHE A 117 3.89 -7.09 2.09
C PHE A 117 3.81 -6.65 3.53
N SER A 118 3.93 -5.34 3.73
CA SER A 118 3.90 -4.68 5.03
C SER A 118 3.15 -3.36 4.96
N ASP A 119 2.89 -2.78 6.12
CA ASP A 119 2.47 -1.39 6.26
C ASP A 119 3.70 -0.45 6.17
N LEU A 120 3.49 0.87 6.19
CA LEU A 120 4.56 1.88 6.13
C LEU A 120 5.06 2.35 7.51
N GLU A 121 4.35 2.03 8.60
CA GLU A 121 4.61 2.58 9.94
C GLU A 121 5.43 1.63 10.83
N ASN A 122 5.33 0.31 10.64
CA ASN A 122 5.82 -0.70 11.57
C ASN A 122 6.71 -1.74 10.88
N PRO A 123 8.05 -1.60 10.99
CA PRO A 123 8.82 -0.36 11.24
C PRO A 123 8.73 0.64 10.08
N ARG A 124 9.30 1.84 10.30
CA ARG A 124 9.47 2.88 9.26
C ARG A 124 10.15 2.28 8.01
N LYS A 125 9.49 2.42 6.88
CA LYS A 125 9.97 1.94 5.58
C LYS A 125 10.74 3.03 4.84
N TYR A 126 11.66 2.60 3.97
CA TYR A 126 12.47 3.45 3.10
C TYR A 126 12.44 2.94 1.66
N LEU A 127 12.71 3.82 0.70
CA LEU A 127 13.08 3.41 -0.64
C LEU A 127 14.57 2.99 -0.63
N PRO A 128 14.95 1.93 -1.35
CA PRO A 128 16.33 1.46 -1.36
C PRO A 128 17.25 2.48 -2.07
N PRO A 129 18.55 2.50 -1.75
CA PRO A 129 19.50 3.31 -2.50
C PRO A 129 19.51 2.92 -3.99
N LEU A 130 19.78 3.89 -4.86
CA LEU A 130 19.94 3.63 -6.30
C LEU A 130 21.23 2.80 -6.55
N ASP A 131 21.29 2.06 -7.65
CA ASP A 131 22.47 1.28 -8.09
C ASP A 131 23.08 0.34 -7.03
N VAL A 132 22.25 -0.22 -6.15
CA VAL A 132 22.64 -1.31 -5.25
C VAL A 132 22.05 -2.62 -5.77
N PRO A 133 22.83 -3.72 -5.82
CA PRO A 133 22.32 -5.04 -6.19
C PRO A 133 21.22 -5.54 -5.23
N GLU A 134 20.18 -6.17 -5.76
CA GLU A 134 19.01 -6.60 -4.97
C GLU A 134 19.36 -7.63 -3.89
N PHE A 135 20.34 -8.50 -4.13
CA PHE A 135 20.78 -9.50 -3.15
C PHE A 135 21.33 -8.89 -1.86
N ILE A 136 21.79 -7.63 -1.87
CA ILE A 136 22.26 -6.93 -0.66
C ILE A 136 21.09 -6.27 0.09
N LEU A 137 19.94 -6.11 -0.57
CA LEU A 137 18.71 -5.59 0.03
C LEU A 137 17.91 -6.68 0.75
N GLU A 138 18.22 -7.95 0.49
CA GLU A 138 17.62 -9.09 1.17
C GLU A 138 17.79 -8.97 2.69
N ASP A 139 16.74 -9.39 3.42
CA ASP A 139 16.60 -9.25 4.86
C ASP A 139 16.39 -7.83 5.41
N ILE A 140 16.23 -6.82 4.55
CA ILE A 140 15.97 -5.43 4.96
C ILE A 140 14.62 -4.99 4.40
N GLU A 141 13.75 -4.48 5.27
CA GLU A 141 12.38 -4.07 4.90
C GLU A 141 12.34 -2.74 4.11
N PHE A 142 13.05 -2.68 2.99
CA PHE A 142 12.88 -1.64 1.97
C PHE A 142 11.64 -1.90 1.13
N ILE A 143 10.99 -0.83 0.69
CA ILE A 143 9.93 -0.93 -0.32
C ILE A 143 10.54 -1.43 -1.64
N VAL A 144 9.93 -2.45 -2.24
CA VAL A 144 10.32 -2.92 -3.58
C VAL A 144 10.08 -1.80 -4.59
N ARG A 145 11.10 -1.53 -5.41
CA ARG A 145 11.05 -0.45 -6.41
C ARG A 145 9.88 -0.65 -7.35
N SER A 146 9.10 0.42 -7.54
CA SER A 146 8.04 0.43 -8.54
C SER A 146 8.66 0.81 -9.89
N SER A 147 8.19 0.19 -10.97
CA SER A 147 8.53 0.67 -12.32
C SER A 147 7.90 2.03 -12.62
N ASN A 148 6.93 2.47 -11.79
CA ASN A 148 6.33 3.78 -11.86
C ASN A 148 7.04 4.77 -10.91
N THR A 149 7.81 5.69 -11.49
CA THR A 149 8.51 6.75 -10.74
C THR A 149 7.56 7.69 -10.00
N GLU A 150 6.34 7.90 -10.50
CA GLU A 150 5.36 8.77 -9.86
C GLU A 150 4.88 8.19 -8.52
N GLU A 151 4.87 6.86 -8.40
CA GLU A 151 4.51 6.18 -7.16
C GLU A 151 5.57 6.44 -6.08
N GLU A 152 6.84 6.34 -6.43
CA GLU A 152 7.95 6.63 -5.52
C GLU A 152 7.94 8.10 -5.08
N ASP A 153 7.63 9.03 -5.98
CA ASP A 153 7.46 10.44 -5.66
C ASP A 153 6.32 10.68 -4.67
N ILE A 154 5.19 9.96 -4.82
CA ILE A 154 4.06 10.03 -3.89
C ILE A 154 4.46 9.49 -2.51
N LEU A 155 5.11 8.32 -2.47
CA LEU A 155 5.62 7.70 -1.24
C LEU A 155 6.57 8.63 -0.49
N SER A 156 7.49 9.27 -1.21
CA SER A 156 8.41 10.24 -0.61
C SER A 156 7.67 11.49 -0.11
N ARG A 157 6.89 12.14 -0.98
CA ARG A 157 6.31 13.46 -0.71
C ARG A 157 5.17 13.46 0.31
N TYR A 158 4.31 12.44 0.28
CA TYR A 158 3.10 12.39 1.11
C TYR A 158 3.23 11.41 2.29
N TYR A 159 4.06 10.38 2.14
CA TYR A 159 4.16 9.32 3.14
C TYR A 159 5.45 9.33 3.95
N GLY A 160 6.45 10.13 3.54
CA GLY A 160 7.74 10.24 4.26
C GLY A 160 8.62 9.00 4.11
N VAL A 161 8.35 8.20 3.08
CA VAL A 161 9.17 7.04 2.69
C VAL A 161 10.33 7.59 1.86
N GLU A 162 11.36 8.03 2.56
CA GLU A 162 12.53 8.65 1.96
C GLU A 162 13.45 7.59 1.35
N ARG A 163 14.25 8.00 0.38
CA ARG A 163 15.30 7.15 -0.16
C ARG A 163 16.49 7.16 0.78
N MET A 164 16.92 5.97 1.20
CA MET A 164 18.13 5.83 1.99
C MET A 164 19.37 6.16 1.16
N GLY A 165 20.30 6.92 1.74
CA GLY A 165 21.58 7.23 1.09
C GLY A 165 22.51 6.01 1.06
N LYS A 166 23.32 5.85 0.00
CA LYS A 166 24.28 4.73 -0.10
C LYS A 166 25.21 4.63 1.12
N ALA A 167 25.77 5.75 1.57
CA ALA A 167 26.70 5.77 2.69
C ALA A 167 26.05 5.31 4.01
N GLU A 168 24.81 5.74 4.25
CA GLU A 168 24.00 5.32 5.39
C GLU A 168 23.67 3.83 5.29
N PHE A 169 23.15 3.40 4.13
CA PHE A 169 22.84 1.99 3.86
C PHE A 169 24.03 1.06 4.10
N TYR A 170 25.19 1.35 3.50
CA TYR A 170 26.37 0.50 3.66
C TYR A 170 26.83 0.44 5.12
N LYS A 171 26.78 1.57 5.83
CA LYS A 171 27.17 1.67 7.23
C LYS A 171 26.22 0.89 8.14
N GLU A 172 24.92 1.02 7.94
CA GLU A 172 23.90 0.47 8.85
C GLU A 172 23.57 -0.99 8.57
N HIS A 173 23.63 -1.42 7.30
CA HIS A 173 23.10 -2.73 6.90
C HIS A 173 24.11 -3.67 6.24
N VAL A 174 25.26 -3.17 5.78
CA VAL A 174 26.21 -3.99 4.98
C VAL A 174 27.49 -4.26 5.74
N PHE A 175 28.17 -3.24 6.26
CA PHE A 175 29.52 -3.38 6.83
C PHE A 175 29.65 -4.42 7.93
N HIS A 176 28.60 -4.62 8.74
CA HIS A 176 28.61 -5.63 9.80
C HIS A 176 28.52 -7.08 9.28
N ARG A 177 28.04 -7.29 8.04
CA ARG A 177 27.85 -8.61 7.40
C ARG A 177 28.72 -8.82 6.16
N VAL A 178 29.71 -7.95 5.90
CA VAL A 178 30.59 -8.07 4.72
C VAL A 178 31.29 -9.42 4.64
N GLY A 179 31.63 -10.04 5.78
CA GLY A 179 32.22 -11.38 5.81
C GLY A 179 31.28 -12.52 5.42
N GLU A 180 29.97 -12.26 5.38
CA GLU A 180 28.92 -13.23 5.02
C GLU A 180 28.50 -13.08 3.55
N LEU A 181 28.82 -11.95 2.92
CA LEU A 181 28.54 -11.72 1.50
C LEU A 181 29.51 -12.57 0.67
N GLN A 182 28.98 -13.57 -0.03
CA GLN A 182 29.77 -14.35 -0.97
C GLN A 182 30.12 -13.47 -2.18
N ALA A 183 31.39 -13.49 -2.59
CA ALA A 183 31.80 -12.89 -3.84
C ALA A 183 31.31 -13.77 -5.00
N GLU A 184 30.66 -13.15 -5.99
CA GLU A 184 30.41 -13.77 -7.30
C GLU A 184 31.71 -13.92 -8.10
#